data_AF-A0A930I144-F1
#
_entry.id   AF-A0A930I144-F1
#
_cell.length_a   1.000
_cell.length_b   1.000
_cell.length_c   1.000
_cell.angle_alpha   90.00
_cell.angle_beta   90.00
_cell.angle_gamma   90.00
#
_symmetry.space_group_name_H-M   'P 1'
#
loop_
_entity.id
_entity.type
_entity.pdbx_description
1 polymer ?
#
loop_
_entity_poly.entity_id
_entity_poly.type
_entity_poly.pdbx_seq_one_letter_code
_entity_poly.pdbx_strand_id
1 'polypeptide(L)' 'NVVLNIINDYEVVEKKKVVTPDELRSIVKCNNPKCITNNEPMDTIFHIVDKEHGILKCHYCDKEQEMDKVELV' A
#
# COMPACT_ATOMS: atom_id res chain seq x y z
N ASN A 1 -12.07 8.43 4.97
CA ASN A 1 -13.21 7.49 4.89
C ASN A 1 -13.70 7.44 3.45
N VAL A 2 -13.45 6.34 2.74
CA VAL A 2 -13.87 6.13 1.34
C VAL A 2 -14.86 4.95 1.31
N VAL A 3 -15.95 5.11 0.56
CA VAL A 3 -16.96 4.06 0.33
C VAL A 3 -16.90 3.65 -1.13
N LEU A 4 -16.55 2.39 -1.38
CA LEU A 4 -16.57 1.78 -2.70
C LEU A 4 -18.01 1.38 -3.01
N ASN A 5 -18.62 2.01 -4.01
CA ASN A 5 -19.93 1.61 -4.53
C ASN A 5 -19.72 0.73 -5.76
N ILE A 6 -20.26 -0.49 -5.75
CA ILE A 6 -20.28 -1.38 -6.90
C ILE A 6 -21.65 -1.21 -7.57
N ILE A 7 -21.65 -0.82 -8.85
CA ILE A 7 -22.87 -0.59 -9.64
C ILE A 7 -22.94 -1.67 -10.72
N ASN A 8 -24.07 -2.37 -10.80
CA ASN A 8 -24.37 -3.32 -11.86
C ASN A 8 -25.79 -3.08 -12.37
N ASP A 9 -26.01 -3.13 -13.69
CA ASP A 9 -27.32 -2.86 -14.32
C ASP A 9 -27.96 -1.53 -13.90
N TYR A 10 -27.14 -0.48 -13.75
CA TYR A 10 -27.54 0.86 -13.27
C TYR A 10 -28.04 0.93 -11.81
N GLU A 11 -27.95 -0.16 -11.05
CA GLU A 11 -28.30 -0.21 -9.63
C GLU A 11 -27.06 -0.37 -8.75
N VAL A 12 -27.07 0.28 -7.56
CA VAL A 12 -25.99 0.14 -6.58
C VAL A 12 -26.17 -1.17 -5.82
N VAL A 13 -25.42 -2.19 -6.22
CA VAL A 13 -25.53 -3.55 -5.67
C VAL A 13 -24.75 -3.74 -4.37
N GLU A 14 -23.67 -2.98 -4.14
CA GLU A 14 -22.87 -3.12 -2.91
C GLU A 14 -22.21 -1.80 -2.49
N LYS A 15 -22.13 -1.56 -1.17
CA LYS A 15 -21.33 -0.47 -0.56
C LYS A 15 -20.31 -1.05 0.39
N LYS A 16 -19.04 -1.14 -0.04
CA LYS A 16 -17.94 -1.57 0.81
C LYS A 16 -17.24 -0.36 1.43
N LYS A 17 -17.03 -0.40 2.76
CA LYS A 17 -16.11 0.54 3.41
C LYS A 17 -14.69 0.07 3.12
N VAL A 18 -13.87 0.95 2.54
CA VAL A 18 -12.47 0.63 2.29
C VAL A 18 -11.75 0.67 3.63
N VAL A 19 -11.19 -0.47 4.03
CA VAL A 19 -10.36 -0.60 5.23
C VAL A 19 -8.91 -0.52 4.78
N THR A 20 -8.09 0.25 5.49
CA THR A 20 -6.65 0.26 5.23
C THR A 20 -6.08 -1.12 5.57
N PRO A 21 -5.53 -1.84 4.57
CA PRO A 21 -4.99 -3.18 4.81
C PRO A 21 -3.76 -3.11 5.73
N ASP A 22 -3.42 -4.19 6.39
CA ASP A 22 -2.22 -4.26 7.24
C ASP A 22 -0.92 -4.38 6.42
N GLU A 23 -1.05 -4.80 5.15
CA GLU A 23 0.06 -5.03 4.24
C GLU A 23 -0.27 -4.46 2.86
N LEU A 24 0.72 -3.84 2.22
CA LEU A 24 0.65 -3.26 0.88
C LEU A 24 1.60 -4.04 -0.04
N ARG A 25 1.08 -4.54 -1.16
CA ARG A 25 1.84 -5.36 -2.12
C ARG A 25 1.84 -4.72 -3.50
N SER A 26 3.00 -4.60 -4.11
CA SER A 26 3.23 -4.11 -5.48
C SER A 26 2.70 -2.71 -5.81
N ILE A 27 2.32 -1.92 -4.80
CA ILE A 27 1.74 -0.57 -4.97
C ILE A 27 2.68 0.54 -4.53
N VAL A 28 3.70 0.23 -3.71
CA VAL A 28 4.63 1.21 -3.15
C VAL A 28 6.04 0.87 -3.61
N LYS A 29 6.78 1.86 -4.09
CA LYS A 29 8.20 1.75 -4.40
C LYS A 29 9.05 2.08 -3.17
N CYS A 30 10.13 1.33 -2.97
CA CYS A 30 10.99 1.54 -1.82
C CYS A 30 11.97 2.70 -2.05
N ASN A 31 11.94 3.71 -1.16
CA ASN A 31 12.85 4.87 -1.18
C ASN A 31 14.29 4.49 -0.78
N ASN A 32 14.57 3.23 -0.44
CA ASN A 32 15.93 2.75 -0.25
C ASN A 32 16.52 2.34 -1.62
N PRO A 33 17.45 3.11 -2.21
CA PRO A 33 18.04 2.76 -3.51
C PRO A 33 18.81 1.43 -3.46
N LYS A 34 19.25 0.99 -2.28
CA LYS A 34 19.92 -0.30 -2.07
C LYS A 34 18.95 -1.48 -1.82
N CYS A 35 17.63 -1.25 -1.89
CA CYS A 35 16.66 -2.32 -1.70
C CYS A 35 16.69 -3.31 -2.86
N ILE A 36 16.60 -4.60 -2.57
CA ILE A 36 16.54 -5.66 -3.57
C ILE A 36 15.36 -5.49 -4.54
N THR A 37 14.23 -4.99 -4.04
CA THR A 37 13.02 -4.73 -4.84
C THR A 37 13.20 -3.69 -5.95
N ASN A 38 14.23 -2.85 -5.86
CA ASN A 38 14.53 -1.85 -6.89
C ASN A 38 15.51 -2.38 -7.95
N ASN A 39 16.18 -3.50 -7.67
CA ASN A 39 17.22 -4.07 -8.52
C ASN A 39 16.76 -5.35 -9.22
N GLU A 40 15.75 -6.04 -8.68
CA GLU A 40 15.18 -7.27 -9.22
C GLU A 40 13.69 -7.09 -9.58
N PRO A 41 13.17 -7.76 -10.63
CA PRO A 41 11.76 -7.70 -11.02
C PRO A 41 10.91 -8.54 -10.06
N MET A 42 10.73 -8.03 -8.84
CA MET A 42 9.95 -8.68 -7.79
C MET A 42 8.96 -7.71 -7.14
N ASP A 43 7.88 -8.27 -6.61
CA ASP A 43 6.84 -7.50 -5.93
C ASP A 43 7.37 -6.85 -4.64
N THR A 44 7.05 -5.57 -4.45
CA THR A 44 7.30 -4.87 -3.20
C THR A 44 6.29 -5.31 -2.15
N ILE A 45 6.74 -5.47 -0.91
CA ILE A 45 5.89 -5.82 0.23
C ILE A 45 6.20 -4.85 1.36
N PHE A 46 5.15 -4.20 1.88
CA PHE A 46 5.23 -3.23 2.95
C PHE A 46 4.21 -3.56 4.04
N HIS A 47 4.65 -3.50 5.29
CA HIS A 47 3.82 -3.68 6.47
C HIS A 47 3.47 -2.33 7.05
N ILE A 48 2.20 -2.10 7.38
CA ILE A 48 1.81 -0.87 8.08
C ILE A 48 2.08 -1.06 9.57
N VAL A 49 3.16 -0.43 10.05
CA VAL A 49 3.55 -0.51 11.48
C VAL A 49 2.83 0.53 12.32
N ASP A 50 2.43 1.66 11.72
CA ASP A 50 1.65 2.70 12.37
C ASP A 50 0.59 3.25 11.42
N LYS A 51 -0.68 3.00 11.72
CA LYS A 51 -1.82 3.48 10.92
C LYS A 51 -2.18 4.94 11.20
N GLU A 52 -1.85 5.48 12.37
CA GLU A 52 -2.15 6.86 12.73
C GLU A 52 -1.16 7.82 12.07
N HIS A 53 0.12 7.46 12.08
CA HIS A 53 1.19 8.24 11.45
C HIS A 53 1.50 7.79 10.01
N GLY A 54 0.85 6.73 9.52
CA GLY A 54 1.06 6.23 8.15
C GLY A 54 2.48 5.69 7.92
N ILE A 55 3.07 5.00 8.89
CA ILE A 55 4.42 4.45 8.76
C ILE A 55 4.35 3.06 8.13
N LEU A 56 5.07 2.92 7.03
CA LEU A 56 5.24 1.70 6.26
C LEU A 56 6.64 1.14 6.49
N LYS A 57 6.75 -0.15 6.76
CA LYS A 57 8.02 -0.86 6.88
C LYS A 57 8.21 -1.81 5.71
N CYS A 58 9.28 -1.62 4.95
CA CYS A 58 9.61 -2.52 3.85
C CYS A 58 9.96 -3.92 4.39
N HIS A 59 9.33 -4.96 3.85
CA HIS A 59 9.59 -6.35 4.25
C HIS A 59 11.03 -6.81 3.97
N TYR A 60 11.69 -6.23 2.96
CA TYR A 60 13.00 -6.71 2.50
C TYR A 60 14.20 -5.99 3.11
N CYS A 61 14.13 -4.66 3.23
CA CYS A 61 15.25 -3.88 3.78
C CYS A 61 14.98 -3.34 5.19
N ASP A 62 13.85 -3.72 5.79
CA ASP A 62 13.39 -3.28 7.12
C ASP A 62 13.27 -1.76 7.31
N LYS A 63 13.39 -0.97 6.24
CA LYS A 63 13.37 0.49 6.30
C LYS A 63 11.94 1.00 6.48
N GLU A 64 11.76 1.81 7.51
CA GLU A 64 10.54 2.58 7.77
C GLU A 64 10.47 3.84 6.89
N GLN A 65 9.29 4.10 6.36
CA GLN A 65 8.99 5.14 5.39
C GLN A 65 7.59 5.70 5.65
N GLU A 66 7.41 7.00 5.54
CA GLU A 66 6.09 7.63 5.64
C GLU A 66 5.31 7.41 4.35
N MET A 67 4.05 6.98 4.46
CA MET A 67 3.16 6.69 3.33
C MET A 67 2.97 7.91 2.40
N ASP A 68 3.08 9.13 2.92
CA ASP A 68 2.97 10.37 2.14
C ASP A 68 4.25 10.72 1.36
N LYS A 69 5.37 10.07 1.68
CA LYS A 69 6.70 10.32 1.07
C LYS A 69 7.15 9.21 0.13
N VAL A 70 6.35 8.16 -0.05
CA VAL A 70 6.68 7.06 -0.96
C VAL A 70 6.07 7.27 -2.34
N GLU A 71 6.76 6.82 -3.38
CA GLU A 71 6.22 6.78 -4.73
C GLU A 71 5.29 5.57 -4.89
N LEU A 72 4.09 5.80 -5.44
CA LEU A 72 3.21 4.72 -5.87
C LEU A 72 3.61 4.26 -7.27
N VAL A 73 3.54 2.94 -7.51
CA VAL A 73 3.89 2.31 -8.80
C VAL A 73 2.69 2.24 -9.73
#